data_AF-A0A2N1VCU4-F1
#
_entry.id   AF-A0A2N1VCU4-F1
#
_cell.length_a   1.000
_cell.length_b   1.000
_cell.length_c   1.000
_cell.angle_alpha   90.00
_cell.angle_beta   90.00
_cell.angle_gamma   90.00
#
_symmetry.space_group_name_H-M   'P 1'
#
loop_
_entity.id
_entity.type
_entity.pdbx_description
1 polymer ?
#
loop_
_entity_poly.entity_id
_entity_poly.type
_entity_poly.pdbx_seq_one_letter_code
_entity_poly.pdbx_strand_id
1 'polypeptide(L)'
;MTRIMLFSDCKLFSTSRLLPTFEFHISKEIRNKYNFDESLFSINGNVIFADFYSVRLFVQKLNTGRQEKDFIPVGIVNAAGLMDEIYHYILRLYEVQVNPGVFKKALNHLNANIGENETRKILFDFISAFPPSDVFKGKASAFDYLNSYSADRSNSEVTVEEMIMLFIANFNPANKKLKELFDENYLAEKELYKKVIAELDVFFQKEEKFGPENQDIFTLFKTPILNNPDSIEAQLDFIREKLGILLDEKFLLKILSGKDLIKEDYKLEFTGGGGGAPSVVPQYKSGGTDGDFLTLGKSGYQYALDMPKDYDEPENFTPDSNWMPRVVVIAKNSYVWLDQLSKKYQRNIRTLDQIPDEELDQLAGWNFNGLWLIGIWERSSASKKIKHNMGNIDAVSSAYSLYDYEIAHDLGGEYAYNNLNERARARGIRLASDMVPNHTGIFSKWVIQHPEYFIQSSHPPFPGYKFFGPDLSDDPSVQVRIEDGYWEKRDAAVVFERIDNNSGEVRYIYHGNDGTNMPWNDTAQLNMLRKDVREAVI
;
A
#
# COMPACT_ATOMS: atom_id res chain seq x y z
N MET A 1 -30.77 1.45 -35.66
CA MET A 1 -29.36 1.14 -35.93
C MET A 1 -28.55 2.37 -35.59
N THR A 2 -28.25 2.55 -34.31
CA THR A 2 -27.69 3.79 -33.76
C THR A 2 -26.19 3.60 -33.64
N ARG A 3 -25.42 4.44 -34.34
CA ARG A 3 -23.95 4.46 -34.32
C ARG A 3 -23.46 4.61 -32.88
N ILE A 4 -22.84 3.56 -32.36
CA ILE A 4 -21.92 3.64 -31.23
C ILE A 4 -20.72 4.42 -31.75
N MET A 5 -20.58 5.70 -31.34
CA MET A 5 -19.30 6.39 -31.48
C MET A 5 -18.34 5.73 -30.50
N LEU A 6 -17.43 4.95 -31.05
CA LEU A 6 -16.28 4.40 -30.35
C LEU A 6 -15.42 5.58 -29.85
N PHE A 7 -15.33 5.74 -28.53
CA PHE A 7 -14.39 6.63 -27.84
C PHE A 7 -12.96 6.05 -27.95
N SER A 8 -12.40 6.00 -29.17
CA SER A 8 -11.11 5.33 -29.43
C SER A 8 -9.88 6.22 -29.42
N ASP A 9 -10.01 7.54 -29.27
CA ASP A 9 -8.86 8.46 -29.32
C ASP A 9 -8.73 9.26 -28.01
N CYS A 10 -8.44 8.56 -26.92
CA CYS A 10 -8.04 9.18 -25.66
C CYS A 10 -6.55 9.62 -25.75
N LYS A 11 -6.28 10.68 -26.51
CA LYS A 11 -5.02 11.44 -26.47
C LYS A 11 -5.34 12.92 -26.25
N LEU A 12 -5.78 13.28 -25.04
CA LEU A 12 -6.15 14.67 -24.73
C LEU A 12 -5.20 15.43 -23.80
N PHE A 13 -4.05 14.87 -23.41
CA PHE A 13 -3.06 15.59 -22.59
C PHE A 13 -1.90 16.21 -23.38
N SER A 14 -2.04 16.43 -24.70
CA SER A 14 -0.96 16.96 -25.56
C SER A 14 -1.03 18.48 -25.82
N THR A 15 -2.00 19.22 -25.30
CA THR A 15 -2.08 20.67 -25.56
C THR A 15 -1.96 21.49 -24.28
N SER A 16 -0.93 22.32 -24.27
CA SER A 16 -0.48 23.30 -23.28
C SER A 16 -1.49 24.40 -22.94
N ARG A 17 -2.68 24.05 -22.44
CA ARG A 17 -3.55 24.99 -21.74
C ARG A 17 -3.34 24.81 -20.24
N LEU A 18 -2.93 25.89 -19.57
CA LEU A 18 -3.06 25.98 -18.11
C LEU A 18 -4.52 25.66 -17.78
N LEU A 19 -4.74 24.83 -16.76
CA LEU A 19 -6.07 24.44 -16.31
C LEU A 19 -6.47 25.31 -15.09
N PRO A 20 -7.71 25.28 -14.58
CA PRO A 20 -8.13 25.91 -13.32
C PRO A 20 -7.92 25.02 -12.09
N THR A 21 -7.42 25.57 -10.97
CA THR A 21 -7.08 24.80 -9.77
C THR A 21 -8.28 24.52 -8.88
N PHE A 22 -8.65 23.24 -8.78
CA PHE A 22 -9.67 22.72 -7.85
C PHE A 22 -9.00 22.18 -6.60
N GLU A 23 -9.66 22.28 -5.45
CA GLU A 23 -9.13 21.79 -4.17
C GLU A 23 -10.18 21.01 -3.38
N PHE A 24 -9.79 19.91 -2.74
CA PHE A 24 -10.70 19.25 -1.80
C PHE A 24 -11.09 20.23 -0.68
N HIS A 25 -12.40 20.43 -0.56
CA HIS A 25 -12.99 21.42 0.32
C HIS A 25 -12.73 21.06 1.78
N ILE A 26 -11.92 21.88 2.46
CA ILE A 26 -11.77 21.83 3.91
C ILE A 26 -12.11 23.21 4.43
N SER A 27 -13.04 23.29 5.38
CA SER A 27 -13.46 24.56 5.93
C SER A 27 -12.28 25.30 6.56
N LYS A 28 -12.31 26.63 6.47
CA LYS A 28 -11.30 27.53 7.06
C LYS A 28 -11.10 27.23 8.56
N GLU A 29 -12.19 26.97 9.27
CA GLU A 29 -12.17 26.65 10.70
C GLU A 29 -11.36 25.39 10.99
N ILE A 30 -11.53 24.33 10.18
CA ILE A 30 -10.83 23.07 10.35
C ILE A 30 -9.37 23.16 9.90
N ARG A 31 -9.09 23.87 8.79
CA ARG A 31 -7.71 24.17 8.37
C ARG A 31 -6.94 24.87 9.51
N ASN A 32 -7.56 25.84 10.17
CA ASN A 32 -6.99 26.51 11.34
C ASN A 32 -6.87 25.58 12.57
N LYS A 33 -7.90 24.78 12.87
CA LYS A 33 -7.95 23.90 14.04
C LYS A 33 -6.81 22.89 14.08
N TYR A 34 -6.49 22.28 12.94
CA TYR A 34 -5.44 21.24 12.84
C TYR A 34 -4.16 21.72 12.17
N ASN A 35 -4.04 23.03 11.88
CA ASN A 35 -2.91 23.65 11.20
C ASN A 35 -2.55 22.92 9.89
N PHE A 36 -3.53 22.84 8.99
CA PHE A 36 -3.35 22.35 7.63
C PHE A 36 -2.91 23.49 6.72
N ASP A 37 -1.64 23.48 6.33
CA ASP A 37 -1.02 24.50 5.46
C ASP A 37 -1.16 24.20 3.96
N GLU A 38 -1.69 23.02 3.62
CA GLU A 38 -1.79 22.49 2.25
C GLU A 38 -3.18 21.88 1.99
N SER A 39 -3.64 21.94 0.74
CA SER A 39 -4.88 21.30 0.29
C SER A 39 -4.69 19.77 0.18
N LEU A 40 -5.75 19.02 0.46
CA LEU A 40 -5.75 17.55 0.46
C LEU A 40 -5.61 16.96 -0.97
N PHE A 41 -6.31 17.55 -1.95
CA PHE A 41 -6.28 17.14 -3.37
C PHE A 41 -6.33 18.38 -4.24
N SER A 42 -5.60 18.39 -5.36
CA SER A 42 -5.71 19.43 -6.38
C SER A 42 -5.43 18.93 -7.79
N ILE A 43 -6.23 19.39 -8.76
CA ILE A 43 -6.27 18.83 -10.14
C ILE A 43 -5.24 19.46 -11.08
N ASN A 44 -4.40 20.35 -10.57
CA ASN A 44 -4.02 21.48 -11.42
C ASN A 44 -2.65 22.11 -11.23
N GLY A 45 -1.77 21.42 -10.53
CA GLY A 45 -0.37 21.82 -10.39
C GLY A 45 0.06 21.84 -8.94
N ASN A 46 0.69 20.74 -8.55
CA ASN A 46 1.58 20.60 -7.40
C ASN A 46 1.01 20.70 -5.98
N VAL A 47 -0.21 20.21 -5.73
CA VAL A 47 -0.48 19.37 -4.54
C VAL A 47 -1.50 18.30 -4.93
N ILE A 48 -1.01 17.24 -5.57
CA ILE A 48 -1.65 15.94 -5.60
C ILE A 48 -0.99 15.22 -4.42
N PHE A 49 -1.71 14.76 -3.39
CA PHE A 49 -1.13 13.69 -2.58
C PHE A 49 -1.16 12.42 -3.41
N ALA A 50 -0.13 12.28 -4.25
CA ALA A 50 0.15 11.11 -5.06
C ALA A 50 0.76 9.97 -4.21
N ASP A 51 0.90 10.17 -2.90
CA ASP A 51 1.57 9.27 -1.95
C ASP A 51 0.72 9.14 -0.67
N PHE A 52 0.43 7.90 -0.29
CA PHE A 52 -0.28 7.55 0.94
C PHE A 52 0.36 8.10 2.21
N TYR A 53 1.66 8.36 2.21
CA TYR A 53 2.36 8.97 3.34
C TYR A 53 1.74 10.31 3.75
N SER A 54 1.42 11.16 2.80
CA SER A 54 0.84 12.46 3.11
C SER A 54 -0.59 12.37 3.64
N VAL A 55 -1.39 11.43 3.12
CA VAL A 55 -2.72 11.14 3.67
C VAL A 55 -2.59 10.66 5.11
N ARG A 56 -1.59 9.81 5.42
CA ARG A 56 -1.32 9.37 6.79
C ARG A 56 -0.91 10.52 7.71
N LEU A 57 -0.07 11.45 7.26
CA LEU A 57 0.27 12.66 8.03
C LEU A 57 -0.95 13.54 8.29
N PHE A 58 -1.79 13.73 7.28
CA PHE A 58 -3.05 14.46 7.43
C PHE A 58 -3.96 13.80 8.46
N VAL A 59 -4.17 12.48 8.34
CA VAL A 59 -5.01 11.70 9.25
C VAL A 59 -4.43 11.67 10.67
N GLN A 60 -3.11 11.62 10.83
CA GLN A 60 -2.46 11.72 12.14
C GLN A 60 -2.78 13.05 12.82
N LYS A 61 -2.68 14.17 12.10
CA LYS A 61 -3.10 15.49 12.62
C LYS A 61 -4.60 15.51 12.92
N LEU A 62 -5.43 14.97 12.04
CA LEU A 62 -6.89 14.94 12.20
C LEU A 62 -7.35 14.10 13.42
N ASN A 63 -6.62 13.02 13.70
CA ASN A 63 -6.86 12.14 14.84
C ASN A 63 -6.18 12.64 16.14
N THR A 64 -5.42 13.73 16.08
CA THR A 64 -4.78 14.32 17.27
C THR A 64 -5.87 14.77 18.26
N GLY A 65 -5.86 14.19 19.46
CA GLY A 65 -6.85 14.47 20.50
C GLY A 65 -8.16 13.68 20.39
N ARG A 66 -8.31 12.78 19.41
CA ARG A 66 -9.44 11.84 19.35
C ARG A 66 -9.20 10.63 20.25
N GLN A 67 -10.29 9.97 20.66
CA GLN A 67 -10.23 8.63 21.24
C GLN A 67 -10.12 7.60 20.12
N GLU A 68 -9.49 6.44 20.37
CA GLU A 68 -9.24 5.42 19.34
C GLU A 68 -10.52 4.96 18.62
N LYS A 69 -11.63 4.84 19.35
CA LYS A 69 -12.96 4.50 18.79
C LYS A 69 -13.48 5.50 17.75
N ASP A 70 -13.02 6.75 17.83
CA ASP A 70 -13.44 7.87 17.00
C ASP A 70 -12.39 8.20 15.92
N PHE A 71 -11.35 7.37 15.78
CA PHE A 71 -10.34 7.56 14.75
C PHE A 71 -10.95 7.43 13.36
N ILE A 72 -10.48 8.34 12.51
CA ILE A 72 -10.79 8.37 11.10
C ILE A 72 -9.72 7.52 10.39
N PRO A 73 -10.11 6.46 9.65
CA PRO A 73 -9.17 5.67 8.87
C PRO A 73 -8.57 6.46 7.71
N VAL A 74 -7.31 6.17 7.39
CA VAL A 74 -6.55 6.77 6.29
C VAL A 74 -7.18 6.42 4.94
N GLY A 75 -7.56 5.17 4.74
CA GLY A 75 -8.19 4.68 3.51
C GLY A 75 -9.48 5.41 3.18
N ILE A 76 -10.28 5.78 4.19
CA ILE A 76 -11.54 6.52 3.99
C ILE A 76 -11.27 7.96 3.55
N VAL A 77 -10.26 8.63 4.12
CA VAL A 77 -9.85 9.98 3.69
C VAL A 77 -9.34 9.95 2.25
N ASN A 78 -8.48 8.97 1.93
CA ASN A 78 -7.97 8.79 0.57
C ASN A 78 -9.10 8.54 -0.43
N ALA A 79 -10.06 7.68 -0.09
CA ALA A 79 -11.18 7.35 -0.96
C ALA A 79 -12.09 8.55 -1.24
N ALA A 80 -12.39 9.36 -0.21
CA ALA A 80 -13.21 10.56 -0.35
C ALA A 80 -12.57 11.60 -1.27
N GLY A 81 -11.26 11.81 -1.12
CA GLY A 81 -10.52 12.69 -1.99
C GLY A 81 -10.35 12.18 -3.42
N LEU A 82 -10.15 10.87 -3.59
CA LEU A 82 -10.09 10.27 -4.92
C LEU A 82 -11.43 10.38 -5.65
N MET A 83 -12.55 10.21 -4.94
CA MET A 83 -13.89 10.37 -5.51
C MET A 83 -14.13 11.82 -5.97
N ASP A 84 -13.71 12.80 -5.18
CA ASP A 84 -13.74 14.22 -5.52
C ASP A 84 -12.88 14.52 -6.78
N GLU A 85 -11.65 14.00 -6.83
CA GLU A 85 -10.76 14.12 -7.99
C GLU A 85 -11.38 13.55 -9.27
N ILE A 86 -12.02 12.38 -9.16
CA ILE A 86 -12.72 11.72 -10.28
C ILE A 86 -13.92 12.55 -10.75
N TYR A 87 -14.70 13.12 -9.83
CA TYR A 87 -15.90 13.89 -10.19
C TYR A 87 -15.57 15.19 -10.90
N HIS A 88 -14.55 15.92 -10.45
CA HIS A 88 -14.00 17.03 -11.21
C HIS A 88 -13.49 16.63 -12.58
N TYR A 89 -12.77 15.50 -12.67
CA TYR A 89 -12.29 15.00 -13.96
C TYR A 89 -13.47 14.74 -14.92
N ILE A 90 -14.54 14.11 -14.43
CA ILE A 90 -15.76 13.87 -15.20
C ILE A 90 -16.45 15.18 -15.60
N LEU A 91 -16.56 16.17 -14.70
CA LEU A 91 -17.11 17.49 -15.02
C LEU A 91 -16.31 18.19 -16.10
N ARG A 92 -14.98 18.06 -16.08
CA ARG A 92 -14.12 18.64 -17.10
C ARG A 92 -14.31 17.97 -18.45
N LEU A 93 -14.42 16.64 -18.49
CA LEU A 93 -14.75 15.91 -19.73
C LEU A 93 -16.11 16.37 -20.27
N TYR A 94 -17.11 16.48 -19.39
CA TYR A 94 -18.43 16.96 -19.76
C TYR A 94 -18.40 18.37 -20.35
N GLU A 95 -17.75 19.32 -19.67
CA GLU A 95 -17.62 20.71 -20.13
C GLU A 95 -16.87 20.80 -21.46
N VAL A 96 -15.76 20.08 -21.63
CA VAL A 96 -14.91 20.22 -22.82
C VAL A 96 -15.50 19.51 -24.04
N GLN A 97 -16.05 18.30 -23.86
CA GLN A 97 -16.41 17.43 -24.98
C GLN A 97 -17.89 17.52 -25.35
N VAL A 98 -18.78 17.78 -24.39
CA VAL A 98 -20.22 17.67 -24.58
C VAL A 98 -20.91 19.02 -24.45
N ASN A 99 -20.57 19.80 -23.42
CA ASN A 99 -21.26 21.04 -23.12
C ASN A 99 -20.31 22.23 -22.82
N PRO A 100 -19.61 22.77 -23.85
CA PRO A 100 -18.72 23.91 -23.68
C PRO A 100 -19.38 25.14 -23.07
N GLY A 101 -18.77 25.66 -22.00
CA GLY A 101 -19.26 26.84 -21.29
C GLY A 101 -20.48 26.58 -20.41
N VAL A 102 -20.75 25.33 -20.02
CA VAL A 102 -21.88 24.97 -19.16
C VAL A 102 -21.90 25.72 -17.83
N PHE A 103 -20.75 25.93 -17.19
CA PHE A 103 -20.69 26.65 -15.91
C PHE A 103 -20.97 28.15 -16.05
N LYS A 104 -20.59 28.74 -17.19
CA LYS A 104 -21.00 30.11 -17.53
C LYS A 104 -22.52 30.20 -17.73
N LYS A 105 -23.12 29.19 -18.38
CA LYS A 105 -24.58 29.09 -18.51
C LYS A 105 -25.27 28.88 -17.15
N ALA A 106 -24.71 28.05 -16.29
CA ALA A 106 -25.19 27.81 -14.93
C ALA A 106 -25.16 29.09 -14.09
N LEU A 107 -24.07 29.86 -14.15
CA LEU A 107 -23.96 31.14 -13.45
C LEU A 107 -25.00 32.16 -13.96
N ASN A 108 -25.23 32.23 -15.28
CA ASN A 108 -26.28 33.07 -15.85
C ASN A 108 -27.69 32.63 -15.42
N HIS A 109 -27.92 31.31 -15.32
CA HIS A 109 -29.17 30.75 -14.84
C HIS A 109 -29.44 31.13 -13.38
N LEU A 110 -28.43 31.04 -12.52
CA LEU A 110 -28.51 31.49 -11.14
C LEU A 110 -28.82 32.99 -11.06
N ASN A 111 -28.07 33.83 -11.78
CA ASN A 111 -28.33 35.27 -11.81
C ASN A 111 -29.78 35.62 -12.23
N ALA A 112 -30.37 34.84 -13.15
CA ALA A 112 -31.75 35.04 -13.61
C ALA A 112 -32.82 34.59 -12.60
N ASN A 113 -32.61 33.46 -11.90
CA ASN A 113 -33.64 32.85 -11.05
C ASN A 113 -33.54 33.22 -9.56
N ILE A 114 -32.33 33.43 -9.04
CA ILE A 114 -32.11 33.83 -7.65
C ILE A 114 -31.68 35.30 -7.51
N GLY A 115 -31.26 35.94 -8.60
CA GLY A 115 -30.81 37.33 -8.65
C GLY A 115 -29.30 37.46 -8.51
N GLU A 116 -28.73 38.46 -9.19
CA GLU A 116 -27.28 38.67 -9.24
C GLU A 116 -26.68 38.99 -7.86
N ASN A 117 -27.39 39.78 -7.03
CA ASN A 117 -26.92 40.12 -5.68
C ASN A 117 -26.85 38.88 -4.79
N GLU A 118 -27.88 38.03 -4.80
CA GLU A 118 -27.91 36.78 -4.02
C GLU A 118 -26.87 35.79 -4.55
N THR A 119 -26.69 35.69 -5.87
CA THR A 119 -25.64 34.85 -6.49
C THR A 119 -24.25 35.29 -6.04
N ARG A 120 -23.94 36.59 -6.10
CA ARG A 120 -22.64 37.10 -5.60
C ARG A 120 -22.47 36.89 -4.10
N LYS A 121 -23.55 37.05 -3.33
CA LYS A 121 -23.55 36.84 -1.87
C LYS A 121 -23.17 35.40 -1.52
N ILE A 122 -23.76 34.40 -2.16
CA ILE A 122 -23.44 32.99 -1.88
C ILE A 122 -22.03 32.61 -2.35
N LEU A 123 -21.57 33.11 -3.50
CA LEU A 123 -20.20 32.86 -3.98
C LEU A 123 -19.17 33.40 -2.97
N PHE A 124 -19.43 34.59 -2.42
CA PHE A 124 -18.57 35.19 -1.39
C PHE A 124 -18.61 34.42 -0.07
N ASP A 125 -19.79 34.00 0.39
CA ASP A 125 -19.95 33.17 1.60
C ASP A 125 -19.19 31.85 1.45
N PHE A 126 -19.33 31.19 0.31
CA PHE A 126 -18.62 29.95 0.00
C PHE A 126 -17.11 30.11 0.07
N ILE A 127 -16.52 31.08 -0.63
CA ILE A 127 -15.07 31.32 -0.62
C ILE A 127 -14.58 31.78 0.76
N SER A 128 -15.45 32.39 1.57
CA SER A 128 -15.11 32.76 2.95
C SER A 128 -15.05 31.54 3.88
N ALA A 129 -15.98 30.59 3.72
CA ALA A 129 -16.05 29.36 4.52
C ALA A 129 -15.07 28.28 4.05
N PHE A 130 -14.91 28.12 2.73
CA PHE A 130 -14.07 27.15 2.04
C PHE A 130 -13.08 27.88 1.10
N PRO A 131 -12.14 28.66 1.65
CA PRO A 131 -11.21 29.43 0.84
C PRO A 131 -10.23 28.52 0.07
N PRO A 132 -10.02 28.75 -1.24
CA PRO A 132 -8.89 28.20 -1.97
C PRO A 132 -7.56 28.56 -1.30
N SER A 133 -6.50 27.79 -1.53
CA SER A 133 -5.21 27.98 -0.83
C SER A 133 -4.67 29.40 -0.90
N ASP A 134 -4.79 30.09 -2.03
CA ASP A 134 -4.28 31.45 -2.18
C ASP A 134 -5.06 32.47 -1.34
N VAL A 135 -6.36 32.28 -1.17
CA VAL A 135 -7.20 33.10 -0.29
C VAL A 135 -6.91 32.75 1.17
N PHE A 136 -6.79 31.46 1.50
CA PHE A 136 -6.49 31.00 2.85
C PHE A 136 -5.12 31.51 3.35
N LYS A 137 -4.09 31.47 2.49
CA LYS A 137 -2.74 31.99 2.77
C LYS A 137 -2.64 33.52 2.72
N GLY A 138 -3.74 34.22 2.45
CA GLY A 138 -3.79 35.68 2.41
C GLY A 138 -3.08 36.32 1.21
N LYS A 139 -2.84 35.55 0.13
CA LYS A 139 -2.25 36.09 -1.11
C LYS A 139 -3.25 36.91 -1.93
N ALA A 140 -4.55 36.61 -1.80
CA ALA A 140 -5.64 37.34 -2.43
C ALA A 140 -6.83 37.45 -1.47
N SER A 141 -7.64 38.50 -1.58
CA SER A 141 -8.92 38.55 -0.88
C SER A 141 -9.97 37.69 -1.60
N ALA A 142 -11.02 37.27 -0.89
CA ALA A 142 -12.14 36.55 -1.51
C ALA A 142 -12.79 37.35 -2.67
N PHE A 143 -12.84 38.67 -2.52
CA PHE A 143 -13.34 39.57 -3.57
C PHE A 143 -12.42 39.59 -4.80
N ASP A 144 -11.11 39.72 -4.61
CA ASP A 144 -10.14 39.71 -5.71
C ASP A 144 -10.11 38.35 -6.41
N TYR A 145 -10.24 37.27 -5.63
CA TYR A 145 -10.34 35.92 -6.17
C TYR A 145 -11.56 35.77 -7.08
N LEU A 146 -12.76 36.11 -6.62
CA LEU A 146 -13.99 35.95 -7.42
C LEU A 146 -14.01 36.80 -8.70
N ASN A 147 -13.29 37.92 -8.73
CA ASN A 147 -13.14 38.80 -9.89
C ASN A 147 -11.94 38.46 -10.79
N SER A 148 -11.21 37.39 -10.49
CA SER A 148 -10.07 36.92 -11.28
C SER A 148 -10.38 35.60 -12.01
N TYR A 149 -9.37 35.06 -12.69
CA TYR A 149 -9.47 33.88 -13.52
C TYR A 149 -8.44 32.85 -13.07
N SER A 150 -8.84 31.59 -13.09
CA SER A 150 -7.95 30.45 -12.99
C SER A 150 -7.83 29.84 -14.37
N ALA A 151 -6.69 30.11 -15.01
CA ALA A 151 -6.47 29.85 -16.43
C ALA A 151 -7.54 30.45 -17.35
N ASP A 152 -8.36 29.63 -18.02
CA ASP A 152 -9.39 30.06 -18.96
C ASP A 152 -10.79 30.18 -18.36
N ARG A 153 -10.98 29.84 -17.07
CA ARG A 153 -12.28 29.92 -16.38
C ARG A 153 -12.30 31.06 -15.37
N SER A 154 -13.46 31.74 -15.28
CA SER A 154 -13.66 32.71 -14.22
C SER A 154 -13.73 32.00 -12.87
N ASN A 155 -13.16 32.60 -11.83
CA ASN A 155 -13.19 31.98 -10.50
C ASN A 155 -14.62 31.87 -9.93
N SER A 156 -15.56 32.67 -10.43
CA SER A 156 -16.98 32.48 -10.16
C SER A 156 -17.53 31.16 -10.74
N GLU A 157 -17.13 30.79 -11.96
CA GLU A 157 -17.51 29.49 -12.56
C GLU A 157 -16.87 28.32 -11.80
N VAL A 158 -15.61 28.46 -11.39
CA VAL A 158 -14.91 27.48 -10.54
C VAL A 158 -15.67 27.32 -9.22
N THR A 159 -16.06 28.42 -8.58
CA THR A 159 -16.82 28.39 -7.31
C THR A 159 -18.18 27.71 -7.46
N VAL A 160 -18.86 27.83 -8.61
CA VAL A 160 -20.12 27.09 -8.86
C VAL A 160 -19.88 25.59 -8.93
N GLU A 161 -18.80 25.16 -9.57
CA GLU A 161 -18.38 23.76 -9.60
C GLU A 161 -18.07 23.22 -8.19
N GLU A 162 -17.27 23.97 -7.44
CA GLU A 162 -16.91 23.69 -6.05
C GLU A 162 -18.13 23.54 -5.12
N MET A 163 -19.16 24.40 -5.28
CA MET A 163 -20.44 24.26 -4.56
C MET A 163 -21.16 22.94 -4.86
N ILE A 164 -21.11 22.46 -6.12
CA ILE A 164 -21.70 21.17 -6.48
C ILE A 164 -20.91 20.04 -5.80
N MET A 165 -19.57 20.11 -5.75
CA MET A 165 -18.75 19.11 -5.07
C MET A 165 -19.01 19.08 -3.56
N LEU A 166 -19.12 20.24 -2.92
CA LEU A 166 -19.50 20.34 -1.51
C LEU A 166 -20.85 19.65 -1.25
N PHE A 167 -21.85 19.87 -2.12
CA PHE A 167 -23.15 19.23 -2.01
C PHE A 167 -23.04 17.71 -2.14
N ILE A 168 -22.33 17.21 -3.14
CA ILE A 168 -22.16 15.76 -3.36
C ILE A 168 -21.42 15.11 -2.19
N ALA A 169 -20.40 15.77 -1.63
CA ALA A 169 -19.67 15.29 -0.45
C ALA A 169 -20.57 15.21 0.80
N ASN A 170 -21.47 16.18 1.01
CA ASN A 170 -22.45 16.17 2.12
C ASN A 170 -23.61 15.21 1.90
N PHE A 171 -24.00 14.98 0.65
CA PHE A 171 -25.04 14.01 0.27
C PHE A 171 -24.60 12.57 0.54
N ASN A 172 -23.29 12.29 0.49
CA ASN A 172 -22.73 10.95 0.64
C ASN A 172 -22.75 10.46 2.11
N PRO A 173 -23.55 9.43 2.47
CA PRO A 173 -23.58 8.92 3.83
C PRO A 173 -22.25 8.28 4.28
N ALA A 174 -21.47 7.70 3.35
CA ALA A 174 -20.16 7.13 3.64
C ALA A 174 -19.15 8.16 4.16
N ASN A 175 -19.40 9.45 3.90
CA ASN A 175 -18.60 10.57 4.40
C ASN A 175 -18.93 10.99 5.83
N LYS A 176 -19.82 10.29 6.55
CA LYS A 176 -20.27 10.68 7.91
C LYS A 176 -19.13 11.00 8.88
N LYS A 177 -18.03 10.23 8.87
CA LYS A 177 -16.85 10.46 9.74
C LYS A 177 -16.01 11.66 9.29
N LEU A 178 -16.09 12.03 8.01
CA LEU A 178 -15.34 13.13 7.39
C LEU A 178 -16.15 14.43 7.31
N LYS A 179 -17.43 14.40 7.66
CA LYS A 179 -18.34 15.54 7.51
C LYS A 179 -17.81 16.82 8.14
N GLU A 180 -17.06 16.73 9.25
CA GLU A 180 -16.44 17.92 9.86
C GLU A 180 -15.52 18.68 8.91
N LEU A 181 -14.90 18.03 7.92
CA LEU A 181 -13.99 18.69 6.98
C LEU A 181 -14.76 19.63 6.03
N PHE A 182 -15.95 19.22 5.60
CA PHE A 182 -16.72 19.87 4.53
C PHE A 182 -18.19 20.09 4.90
N ASP A 183 -18.51 20.35 6.16
CA ASP A 183 -19.92 20.51 6.56
C ASP A 183 -20.52 21.78 5.92
N GLU A 184 -21.58 21.63 5.13
CA GLU A 184 -22.31 22.76 4.55
C GLU A 184 -22.85 23.74 5.62
N ASN A 185 -22.94 23.29 6.88
CA ASN A 185 -23.32 24.13 8.01
C ASN A 185 -22.32 25.22 8.39
N TYR A 186 -21.11 25.22 7.81
CA TYR A 186 -20.16 26.33 7.96
C TYR A 186 -20.53 27.56 7.13
N LEU A 187 -21.41 27.43 6.13
CA LEU A 187 -21.92 28.55 5.36
C LEU A 187 -22.84 29.42 6.22
N ALA A 188 -22.70 30.75 6.11
CA ALA A 188 -23.62 31.68 6.76
C ALA A 188 -25.01 31.65 6.09
N GLU A 189 -25.04 31.48 4.76
CA GLU A 189 -26.23 31.58 3.92
C GLU A 189 -26.77 30.20 3.52
N LYS A 190 -27.02 29.32 4.50
CA LYS A 190 -27.39 27.90 4.28
C LYS A 190 -28.64 27.70 3.43
N GLU A 191 -29.68 28.48 3.67
CA GLU A 191 -30.94 28.35 2.93
C GLU A 191 -30.78 28.85 1.48
N LEU A 192 -29.93 29.86 1.28
CA LEU A 192 -29.58 30.32 -0.07
C LEU A 192 -28.74 29.27 -0.80
N TYR A 193 -27.78 28.64 -0.11
CA TYR A 193 -27.00 27.53 -0.66
C TYR A 193 -27.90 26.37 -1.13
N LYS A 194 -28.84 25.91 -0.29
CA LYS A 194 -29.80 24.86 -0.69
C LYS A 194 -30.63 25.26 -1.91
N LYS A 195 -31.06 26.53 -1.97
CA LYS A 195 -31.79 27.06 -3.13
C LYS A 195 -30.94 27.06 -4.39
N VAL A 196 -29.67 27.48 -4.29
CA VAL A 196 -28.70 27.46 -5.40
C VAL A 196 -28.51 26.04 -5.93
N ILE A 197 -28.30 25.07 -5.04
CA ILE A 197 -28.14 23.67 -5.43
C ILE A 197 -29.40 23.13 -6.11
N ALA A 198 -30.59 23.44 -5.59
CA ALA A 198 -31.85 23.02 -6.22
C ALA A 198 -32.03 23.63 -7.62
N GLU A 199 -31.69 24.90 -7.81
CA GLU A 199 -31.71 25.55 -9.13
C GLU A 199 -30.66 24.95 -10.09
N LEU A 200 -29.46 24.61 -9.59
CA LEU A 200 -28.45 23.93 -10.38
C LEU A 200 -28.90 22.53 -10.81
N ASP A 201 -29.54 21.75 -9.95
CA ASP A 201 -30.10 20.44 -10.29
C ASP A 201 -31.13 20.58 -11.43
N VAL A 202 -32.07 21.52 -11.31
CA VAL A 202 -33.06 21.85 -12.35
C VAL A 202 -32.41 22.31 -13.66
N PHE A 203 -31.31 23.07 -13.58
CA PHE A 203 -30.54 23.50 -14.74
C PHE A 203 -29.90 22.31 -15.47
N PHE A 204 -29.14 21.47 -14.76
CA PHE A 204 -28.44 20.34 -15.37
C PHE A 204 -29.38 19.25 -15.92
N GLN A 205 -30.60 19.11 -15.38
CA GLN A 205 -31.63 18.24 -15.96
C GLN A 205 -32.07 18.65 -17.38
N LYS A 206 -31.90 19.93 -17.75
CA LYS A 206 -32.26 20.48 -19.07
C LYS A 206 -31.08 20.57 -20.03
N GLU A 207 -29.87 20.34 -19.53
CA GLU A 207 -28.65 20.40 -20.32
C GLU A 207 -28.34 19.05 -20.98
N GLU A 208 -27.30 19.02 -21.81
CA GLU A 208 -26.85 17.78 -22.46
C GLU A 208 -26.49 16.71 -21.42
N LYS A 209 -26.89 15.47 -21.69
CA LYS A 209 -26.68 14.32 -20.82
C LYS A 209 -25.26 13.75 -21.00
N PHE A 210 -24.77 13.02 -20.00
CA PHE A 210 -23.41 12.48 -19.99
C PHE A 210 -23.33 11.05 -19.44
N GLY A 211 -22.21 10.40 -19.74
CA GLY A 211 -21.87 9.07 -19.26
C GLY A 211 -22.61 7.90 -19.95
N PRO A 212 -22.28 6.65 -19.59
CA PRO A 212 -22.74 5.45 -20.29
C PRO A 212 -24.26 5.25 -20.26
N GLU A 213 -24.92 5.73 -19.21
CA GLU A 213 -26.37 5.65 -19.03
C GLU A 213 -27.12 6.92 -19.48
N ASN A 214 -26.40 7.89 -20.07
CA ASN A 214 -26.97 9.14 -20.58
C ASN A 214 -27.82 9.89 -19.52
N GLN A 215 -27.19 10.22 -18.39
CA GLN A 215 -27.80 10.88 -17.23
C GLN A 215 -27.42 12.36 -17.15
N ASP A 216 -28.17 13.17 -16.41
CA ASP A 216 -27.71 14.50 -16.01
C ASP A 216 -26.58 14.38 -14.96
N ILE A 217 -25.80 15.44 -14.79
CA ILE A 217 -24.61 15.45 -13.92
C ILE A 217 -24.95 15.15 -12.45
N PHE A 218 -26.05 15.71 -11.93
CA PHE A 218 -26.44 15.48 -10.54
C PHE A 218 -26.84 14.01 -10.34
N THR A 219 -27.63 13.44 -11.25
CA THR A 219 -27.97 12.01 -11.24
C THR A 219 -26.73 11.16 -11.35
N LEU A 220 -25.82 11.44 -12.29
CA LEU A 220 -24.60 10.68 -12.52
C LEU A 220 -23.74 10.56 -11.25
N PHE A 221 -23.57 11.66 -10.49
CA PHE A 221 -22.77 11.66 -9.26
C PHE A 221 -23.50 11.11 -8.03
N LYS A 222 -24.83 11.20 -7.99
CA LYS A 222 -25.63 10.55 -6.94
C LYS A 222 -25.72 9.04 -7.14
N THR A 223 -25.63 8.53 -8.38
CA THR A 223 -25.81 7.09 -8.69
C THR A 223 -24.88 6.16 -7.88
N PRO A 224 -23.55 6.35 -7.83
CA PRO A 224 -22.68 5.49 -7.02
C PRO A 224 -23.06 5.50 -5.54
N ILE A 225 -23.38 6.69 -5.02
CA ILE A 225 -23.76 6.92 -3.62
C ILE A 225 -25.09 6.21 -3.30
N LEU A 226 -26.09 6.31 -4.17
CA LEU A 226 -27.40 5.71 -3.96
C LEU A 226 -27.37 4.17 -4.05
N ASN A 227 -26.47 3.60 -4.86
CA ASN A 227 -26.31 2.15 -4.96
C ASN A 227 -25.55 1.57 -3.75
N ASN A 228 -24.58 2.31 -3.22
CA ASN A 228 -23.73 1.85 -2.11
C ASN A 228 -23.59 2.92 -1.01
N PRO A 229 -24.67 3.26 -0.29
CA PRO A 229 -24.72 4.44 0.58
C PRO A 229 -23.72 4.42 1.73
N ASP A 230 -23.43 3.23 2.29
CA ASP A 230 -22.65 3.08 3.51
C ASP A 230 -21.17 2.72 3.27
N SER A 231 -20.74 2.53 2.01
CA SER A 231 -19.38 2.08 1.70
C SER A 231 -18.77 2.87 0.55
N ILE A 232 -17.81 3.74 0.87
CA ILE A 232 -17.06 4.51 -0.13
C ILE A 232 -16.17 3.62 -1.02
N GLU A 233 -15.70 2.49 -0.49
CA GLU A 233 -14.98 1.47 -1.28
C GLU A 233 -15.89 0.92 -2.38
N ALA A 234 -17.12 0.52 -2.04
CA ALA A 234 -18.07 -0.01 -3.00
C ALA A 234 -18.56 1.07 -4.00
N GLN A 235 -18.60 2.34 -3.59
CA GLN A 235 -18.84 3.46 -4.50
C GLN A 235 -17.72 3.61 -5.53
N LEU A 236 -16.45 3.51 -5.11
CA LEU A 236 -15.30 3.54 -6.02
C LEU A 236 -15.25 2.31 -6.96
N ASP A 237 -15.57 1.11 -6.46
CA ASP A 237 -15.70 -0.09 -7.30
C ASP A 237 -16.81 0.09 -8.35
N PHE A 238 -17.95 0.67 -7.96
CA PHE A 238 -19.02 1.02 -8.90
C PHE A 238 -18.55 2.01 -9.97
N ILE A 239 -17.84 3.06 -9.57
CA ILE A 239 -17.24 4.04 -10.50
C ILE A 239 -16.29 3.34 -11.47
N ARG A 240 -15.40 2.49 -10.98
CA ARG A 240 -14.46 1.72 -11.81
C ARG A 240 -15.19 0.85 -12.84
N GLU A 241 -16.24 0.15 -12.44
CA GLU A 241 -16.95 -0.80 -13.29
C GLU A 241 -17.91 -0.14 -14.28
N LYS A 242 -18.63 0.90 -13.85
CA LYS A 242 -19.69 1.54 -14.65
C LYS A 242 -19.23 2.80 -15.33
N LEU A 243 -18.37 3.59 -14.70
CA LEU A 243 -17.85 4.86 -15.23
C LEU A 243 -16.41 4.73 -15.73
N GLY A 244 -15.76 3.58 -15.58
CA GLY A 244 -14.35 3.36 -15.93
C GLY A 244 -13.99 3.68 -17.38
N ILE A 245 -14.95 3.57 -18.32
CA ILE A 245 -14.75 3.98 -19.72
C ILE A 245 -14.51 5.49 -19.89
N LEU A 246 -14.95 6.30 -18.93
CA LEU A 246 -14.70 7.74 -18.89
C LEU A 246 -13.35 8.07 -18.25
N LEU A 247 -12.72 7.12 -17.54
CA LEU A 247 -11.55 7.35 -16.71
C LEU A 247 -10.26 6.93 -17.44
N ASP A 248 -9.21 7.71 -17.25
CA ASP A 248 -7.86 7.32 -17.67
C ASP A 248 -7.33 6.16 -16.82
N GLU A 249 -6.40 5.38 -17.38
CA GLU A 249 -5.72 4.27 -16.69
C GLU A 249 -5.13 4.69 -15.32
N LYS A 250 -4.59 5.91 -15.22
CA LYS A 250 -4.07 6.46 -13.96
C LYS A 250 -5.11 6.47 -12.83
N PHE A 251 -6.37 6.76 -13.13
CA PHE A 251 -7.44 6.79 -12.14
C PHE A 251 -7.86 5.38 -11.73
N LEU A 252 -7.89 4.45 -12.70
CA LEU A 252 -8.16 3.04 -12.41
C LEU A 252 -7.09 2.44 -11.48
N LEU A 253 -5.81 2.74 -11.73
CA LEU A 253 -4.71 2.36 -10.84
C LEU A 253 -4.84 2.99 -9.45
N LYS A 254 -5.17 4.29 -9.37
CA LYS A 254 -5.43 4.98 -8.08
C LYS A 254 -6.58 4.35 -7.30
N ILE A 255 -7.67 3.94 -7.96
CA ILE A 255 -8.79 3.24 -7.31
C ILE A 255 -8.32 1.91 -6.73
N LEU A 256 -7.55 1.13 -7.50
CA LEU A 256 -7.00 -0.14 -7.05
C LEU A 256 -6.07 0.04 -5.84
N SER A 257 -5.08 0.93 -5.92
CA SER A 257 -4.18 1.20 -4.79
C SER A 257 -4.93 1.77 -3.58
N GLY A 258 -5.92 2.64 -3.80
CA GLY A 258 -6.74 3.20 -2.73
C GLY A 258 -7.56 2.13 -2.00
N LYS A 259 -8.03 1.11 -2.72
CA LYS A 259 -8.69 -0.07 -2.15
C LYS A 259 -7.73 -0.88 -1.26
N ASP A 260 -6.49 -1.07 -1.69
CA ASP A 260 -5.48 -1.75 -0.87
C ASP A 260 -5.20 -0.97 0.44
N LEU A 261 -5.19 0.36 0.39
CA LEU A 261 -5.05 1.20 1.59
C LEU A 261 -6.24 1.06 2.55
N ILE A 262 -7.48 1.00 2.04
CA ILE A 262 -8.68 0.75 2.87
C ILE A 262 -8.58 -0.61 3.56
N LYS A 263 -8.11 -1.62 2.84
CA LYS A 263 -7.92 -2.98 3.38
C LYS A 263 -6.79 -3.05 4.42
N GLU A 264 -5.72 -2.29 4.23
CA GLU A 264 -4.64 -2.17 5.21
C GLU A 264 -5.14 -1.62 6.56
N ASP A 265 -6.02 -0.61 6.51
CA ASP A 265 -6.65 0.00 7.67
C ASP A 265 -7.71 -0.89 8.36
N TYR A 266 -8.07 -2.02 7.75
CA TYR A 266 -9.03 -2.93 8.32
C TYR A 266 -8.47 -3.58 9.59
N LYS A 267 -8.80 -2.98 10.73
CA LYS A 267 -8.63 -3.62 12.04
C LYS A 267 -9.70 -4.71 12.14
N LEU A 268 -9.27 -5.98 12.15
CA LEU A 268 -10.10 -7.06 12.66
C LEU A 268 -10.45 -6.72 14.11
N GLU A 269 -11.64 -6.17 14.34
CA GLU A 269 -12.22 -6.07 15.67
C GLU A 269 -12.46 -7.49 16.18
N PHE A 270 -11.44 -8.08 16.79
CA PHE A 270 -11.55 -9.37 17.46
C PHE A 270 -12.37 -9.16 18.74
N THR A 271 -13.68 -9.15 18.59
CA THR A 271 -14.64 -9.14 19.69
C THR A 271 -14.70 -10.52 20.33
N GLY A 272 -13.63 -10.91 21.04
CA GLY A 272 -13.68 -12.03 21.98
C GLY A 272 -12.44 -12.90 22.06
N GLY A 273 -11.67 -12.73 23.13
CA GLY A 273 -10.81 -13.77 23.70
C GLY A 273 -9.42 -13.87 23.08
N GLY A 274 -8.38 -13.79 23.92
CA GLY A 274 -7.00 -14.06 23.55
C GLY A 274 -6.78 -15.51 23.10
N GLY A 275 -7.10 -15.79 21.85
CA GLY A 275 -6.72 -16.98 21.10
C GLY A 275 -6.06 -16.52 19.80
N GLY A 276 -5.00 -17.20 19.39
CA GLY A 276 -4.19 -16.83 18.22
C GLY A 276 -5.01 -16.57 16.95
N ALA A 277 -4.39 -15.88 15.99
CA ALA A 277 -4.93 -15.73 14.65
C ALA A 277 -5.52 -17.06 14.17
N PRO A 278 -6.71 -17.10 13.55
CA PRO A 278 -7.33 -18.34 13.13
C PRO A 278 -6.38 -19.06 12.17
N SER A 279 -5.70 -20.08 12.68
CA SER A 279 -4.92 -21.02 11.87
C SER A 279 -5.94 -21.93 11.20
N VAL A 280 -6.44 -21.51 10.04
CA VAL A 280 -7.29 -22.37 9.21
C VAL A 280 -6.38 -23.42 8.61
N VAL A 281 -6.60 -24.69 8.96
CA VAL A 281 -5.86 -25.82 8.37
C VAL A 281 -6.27 -25.92 6.90
N PRO A 282 -5.34 -25.84 5.92
CA PRO A 282 -5.71 -25.97 4.52
C PRO A 282 -6.26 -27.37 4.25
N GLN A 283 -7.49 -27.46 3.76
CA GLN A 283 -8.09 -28.73 3.36
C GLN A 283 -7.72 -29.04 1.90
N TYR A 284 -6.70 -29.87 1.71
CA TYR A 284 -6.19 -30.23 0.38
C TYR A 284 -7.05 -31.25 -0.40
N LYS A 285 -8.20 -31.67 0.14
CA LYS A 285 -9.07 -32.66 -0.52
C LYS A 285 -10.56 -32.34 -0.32
N SER A 286 -11.15 -31.77 -1.37
CA SER A 286 -12.45 -32.15 -1.99
C SER A 286 -13.31 -30.93 -2.37
N GLY A 287 -13.49 -30.73 -3.69
CA GLY A 287 -14.78 -30.46 -4.31
C GLY A 287 -15.60 -29.23 -3.89
N GLY A 288 -15.03 -28.18 -3.31
CA GLY A 288 -15.72 -26.91 -3.05
C GLY A 288 -15.41 -25.87 -4.12
N THR A 289 -16.45 -25.31 -4.73
CA THR A 289 -16.40 -24.09 -5.58
C THR A 289 -16.14 -22.81 -4.78
N ASP A 290 -15.80 -22.92 -3.51
CA ASP A 290 -15.68 -21.79 -2.61
C ASP A 290 -14.22 -21.38 -2.52
N GLY A 291 -13.72 -20.59 -3.46
CA GLY A 291 -12.37 -20.03 -3.41
C GLY A 291 -12.09 -19.07 -2.24
N ASP A 292 -13.01 -18.99 -1.27
CA ASP A 292 -12.87 -18.27 -0.01
C ASP A 292 -11.77 -18.82 0.90
N PHE A 293 -11.39 -20.10 0.78
CA PHE A 293 -10.44 -20.75 1.70
C PHE A 293 -8.96 -20.40 1.47
N LEU A 294 -8.61 -19.67 0.40
CA LEU A 294 -7.24 -19.21 0.11
C LEU A 294 -7.14 -17.68 0.08
N THR A 295 -7.82 -17.03 1.03
CA THR A 295 -7.55 -15.62 1.36
C THR A 295 -6.29 -15.55 2.23
N LEU A 296 -5.16 -15.19 1.62
CA LEU A 296 -3.88 -14.96 2.31
C LEU A 296 -3.79 -13.51 2.78
N GLY A 297 -3.62 -13.32 4.10
CA GLY A 297 -3.44 -12.02 4.74
C GLY A 297 -4.73 -11.19 4.88
N LYS A 298 -4.59 -9.97 5.41
CA LYS A 298 -5.69 -9.02 5.66
C LYS A 298 -6.34 -8.45 4.38
N SER A 299 -5.79 -8.75 3.20
CA SER A 299 -6.23 -8.19 1.92
C SER A 299 -7.58 -8.73 1.45
N GLY A 300 -8.05 -9.87 2.01
CA GLY A 300 -9.23 -10.56 1.49
C GLY A 300 -9.11 -10.95 0.01
N TYR A 301 -7.88 -10.97 -0.54
CA TYR A 301 -7.62 -11.30 -1.94
C TYR A 301 -7.73 -12.82 -2.11
N GLN A 302 -8.68 -13.26 -2.92
CA GLN A 302 -8.95 -14.67 -3.19
C GLN A 302 -8.01 -15.17 -4.29
N TYR A 303 -6.74 -15.36 -3.93
CA TYR A 303 -5.69 -15.77 -4.87
C TYR A 303 -6.11 -16.97 -5.72
N ALA A 304 -6.83 -17.94 -5.17
CA ALA A 304 -7.28 -19.11 -5.92
C ALA A 304 -8.30 -18.82 -7.04
N LEU A 305 -9.09 -17.76 -6.93
CA LEU A 305 -10.11 -17.38 -7.92
C LEU A 305 -9.55 -16.48 -9.02
N ASP A 306 -8.54 -15.68 -8.70
CA ASP A 306 -7.91 -14.75 -9.66
C ASP A 306 -6.59 -15.29 -10.24
N MET A 307 -5.92 -16.27 -9.62
CA MET A 307 -4.71 -16.94 -10.14
C MET A 307 -4.86 -17.43 -11.60
N PRO A 308 -6.00 -18.02 -12.04
CA PRO A 308 -6.17 -18.44 -13.43
C PRO A 308 -6.16 -17.28 -14.44
N LYS A 309 -6.39 -16.04 -13.99
CA LYS A 309 -6.39 -14.84 -14.84
C LYS A 309 -5.00 -14.22 -14.98
N ASP A 310 -4.11 -14.45 -14.00
CA ASP A 310 -2.83 -13.74 -13.88
C ASP A 310 -1.60 -14.56 -14.30
N TYR A 311 -1.69 -15.90 -14.37
CA TYR A 311 -0.56 -16.77 -14.71
C TYR A 311 -0.94 -17.86 -15.72
N ASP A 312 -0.47 -17.68 -16.96
CA ASP A 312 -0.35 -18.76 -17.96
C ASP A 312 1.12 -19.22 -17.99
N GLU A 313 1.58 -19.81 -16.87
CA GLU A 313 2.87 -20.45 -16.75
C GLU A 313 2.67 -21.97 -16.73
N PRO A 314 2.62 -22.65 -17.90
CA PRO A 314 2.44 -24.09 -17.93
C PRO A 314 3.60 -24.76 -17.19
N GLU A 315 3.25 -25.54 -16.16
CA GLU A 315 4.19 -26.33 -15.37
C GLU A 315 5.07 -27.17 -16.30
N ASN A 316 6.34 -26.78 -16.45
CA ASN A 316 7.30 -27.54 -17.25
C ASN A 316 8.12 -28.45 -16.34
N PHE A 317 7.43 -29.26 -15.52
CA PHE A 317 8.11 -30.28 -14.72
C PHE A 317 8.89 -31.18 -15.66
N THR A 318 10.19 -31.34 -15.41
CA THR A 318 10.93 -32.43 -16.00
C THR A 318 10.20 -33.74 -15.67
N PRO A 319 10.11 -34.70 -16.61
CA PRO A 319 9.49 -36.00 -16.36
C PRO A 319 10.37 -36.88 -15.45
N ASP A 320 10.80 -36.32 -14.31
CA ASP A 320 11.82 -36.77 -13.35
C ASP A 320 11.45 -38.04 -12.55
N SER A 321 10.77 -38.95 -13.26
CA SER A 321 10.40 -40.33 -12.95
C SER A 321 11.55 -41.19 -12.41
N ASN A 322 12.81 -40.81 -12.64
CA ASN A 322 13.96 -41.59 -12.21
C ASN A 322 14.50 -41.21 -10.82
N TRP A 323 14.39 -39.98 -10.34
CA TRP A 323 15.04 -39.61 -9.08
C TRP A 323 14.05 -39.28 -7.97
N MET A 324 13.02 -38.46 -8.23
CA MET A 324 12.04 -38.05 -7.21
C MET A 324 11.38 -39.24 -6.48
N PRO A 325 10.94 -40.34 -7.16
CA PRO A 325 10.32 -41.47 -6.47
C PRO A 325 11.30 -42.32 -5.63
N ARG A 326 12.61 -42.15 -5.84
CA ARG A 326 13.66 -42.94 -5.17
C ARG A 326 14.38 -42.16 -4.08
N VAL A 327 14.08 -40.89 -3.88
CA VAL A 327 14.75 -40.05 -2.89
C VAL A 327 14.25 -40.36 -1.49
N VAL A 328 15.18 -40.66 -0.59
CA VAL A 328 14.95 -40.76 0.85
C VAL A 328 15.91 -39.77 1.50
N VAL A 329 15.36 -38.61 1.88
CA VAL A 329 16.12 -37.50 2.47
C VAL A 329 15.98 -37.50 3.99
N ILE A 330 17.09 -37.27 4.68
CA ILE A 330 17.09 -36.85 6.08
C ILE A 330 17.43 -35.36 6.17
N ALA A 331 16.59 -34.60 6.86
CA ALA A 331 16.83 -33.19 7.15
C ALA A 331 17.53 -33.04 8.50
N LYS A 332 18.57 -32.21 8.55
CA LYS A 332 19.36 -31.92 9.75
C LYS A 332 19.58 -30.42 9.87
N ASN A 333 19.20 -29.86 11.02
CA ASN A 333 19.73 -28.55 11.42
C ASN A 333 21.23 -28.72 11.71
N SER A 334 22.07 -28.07 10.91
CA SER A 334 23.51 -28.33 10.88
C SER A 334 24.15 -28.18 12.27
N TYR A 335 23.93 -27.04 12.93
CA TYR A 335 24.52 -26.75 14.25
C TYR A 335 24.04 -27.71 15.34
N VAL A 336 22.73 -28.00 15.39
CA VAL A 336 22.18 -28.96 16.35
C VAL A 336 22.73 -30.36 16.09
N TRP A 337 22.86 -30.75 14.83
CA TRP A 337 23.37 -32.05 14.46
C TRP A 337 24.85 -32.21 14.80
N LEU A 338 25.69 -31.21 14.56
CA LEU A 338 27.11 -31.26 14.94
C LEU A 338 27.30 -31.38 16.46
N ASP A 339 26.47 -30.70 17.26
CA ASP A 339 26.45 -30.88 18.73
C ASP A 339 26.00 -32.30 19.14
N GLN A 340 24.95 -32.84 18.49
CA GLN A 340 24.49 -34.21 18.72
C GLN A 340 25.56 -35.24 18.37
N LEU A 341 26.24 -35.07 17.23
CA LEU A 341 27.36 -35.93 16.82
C LEU A 341 28.51 -35.80 17.81
N SER A 342 28.82 -34.59 18.30
CA SER A 342 29.87 -34.39 19.29
C SER A 342 29.63 -35.23 20.55
N LYS A 343 28.38 -35.24 21.03
CA LYS A 343 27.95 -36.03 22.18
C LYS A 343 27.97 -37.53 21.89
N LYS A 344 27.47 -37.94 20.72
CA LYS A 344 27.42 -39.35 20.29
C LYS A 344 28.81 -39.98 20.17
N TYR A 345 29.75 -39.26 19.56
CA TYR A 345 31.11 -39.74 19.28
C TYR A 345 32.14 -39.30 20.33
N GLN A 346 31.70 -38.62 21.39
CA GLN A 346 32.54 -38.14 22.50
C GLN A 346 33.78 -37.35 22.03
N ARG A 347 33.63 -36.56 20.97
CA ARG A 347 34.66 -35.69 20.42
C ARG A 347 34.06 -34.36 19.98
N ASN A 348 34.85 -33.30 19.95
CA ASN A 348 34.35 -32.00 19.51
C ASN A 348 34.23 -31.98 17.98
N ILE A 349 33.00 -31.81 17.46
CA ILE A 349 32.68 -31.75 16.03
C ILE A 349 32.02 -30.38 15.79
N ARG A 350 32.74 -29.47 15.13
CA ARG A 350 32.30 -28.08 14.90
C ARG A 350 32.09 -27.76 13.43
N THR A 351 32.81 -28.44 12.54
CA THR A 351 32.79 -28.16 11.09
C THR A 351 32.30 -29.38 10.31
N LEU A 352 31.82 -29.16 9.08
CA LEU A 352 31.21 -30.19 8.23
C LEU A 352 32.17 -31.33 7.87
N ASP A 353 33.45 -31.05 7.70
CA ASP A 353 34.50 -32.06 7.44
C ASP A 353 34.76 -32.98 8.64
N GLN A 354 34.38 -32.58 9.84
CA GLN A 354 34.56 -33.37 11.06
C GLN A 354 33.44 -34.41 11.29
N ILE A 355 32.38 -34.39 10.47
CA ILE A 355 31.33 -35.41 10.51
C ILE A 355 31.99 -36.79 10.28
N PRO A 356 31.84 -37.75 11.20
CA PRO A 356 32.53 -39.04 11.11
C PRO A 356 32.06 -39.85 9.90
N ASP A 357 32.96 -40.63 9.32
CA ASP A 357 32.63 -41.54 8.22
C ASP A 357 31.64 -42.62 8.67
N GLU A 358 31.72 -43.06 9.93
CA GLU A 358 30.81 -44.04 10.52
C GLU A 358 29.36 -43.53 10.58
N GLU A 359 29.17 -42.21 10.72
CA GLU A 359 27.83 -41.60 10.66
C GLU A 359 27.28 -41.65 9.23
N LEU A 360 28.11 -41.32 8.24
CA LEU A 360 27.72 -41.38 6.83
C LEU A 360 27.44 -42.82 6.38
N ASP A 361 28.25 -43.79 6.83
CA ASP A 361 28.02 -45.22 6.61
C ASP A 361 26.70 -45.68 7.23
N GLN A 362 26.37 -45.18 8.42
CA GLN A 362 25.09 -45.48 9.07
C GLN A 362 23.91 -44.89 8.28
N LEU A 363 23.97 -43.64 7.85
CA LEU A 363 22.93 -43.02 7.03
C LEU A 363 22.70 -43.80 5.72
N ALA A 364 23.78 -44.18 5.05
CA ALA A 364 23.72 -45.01 3.85
C ALA A 364 23.14 -46.40 4.13
N GLY A 365 23.52 -47.03 5.26
CA GLY A 365 22.98 -48.32 5.71
C GLY A 365 21.47 -48.28 6.04
N TRP A 366 20.95 -47.09 6.42
CA TRP A 366 19.51 -46.85 6.56
C TRP A 366 18.82 -46.50 5.24
N ASN A 367 19.54 -46.54 4.12
CA ASN A 367 19.07 -46.21 2.77
C ASN A 367 18.70 -44.73 2.56
N PHE A 368 19.20 -43.81 3.40
CA PHE A 368 19.15 -42.39 3.06
C PHE A 368 20.10 -42.13 1.88
N ASN A 369 19.60 -41.47 0.85
CA ASN A 369 20.38 -41.06 -0.33
C ASN A 369 20.37 -39.54 -0.54
N GLY A 370 19.75 -38.80 0.38
CA GLY A 370 19.84 -37.36 0.48
C GLY A 370 20.06 -36.90 1.92
N LEU A 371 20.94 -35.92 2.09
CA LEU A 371 21.19 -35.23 3.35
C LEU A 371 20.91 -33.74 3.15
N TRP A 372 19.79 -33.28 3.68
CA TRP A 372 19.41 -31.87 3.65
C TRP A 372 19.96 -31.18 4.89
N LEU A 373 20.91 -30.27 4.67
CA LEU A 373 21.54 -29.45 5.69
C LEU A 373 20.86 -28.09 5.77
N ILE A 374 20.12 -27.87 6.86
CA ILE A 374 19.44 -26.62 7.16
C ILE A 374 20.44 -25.69 7.86
N GLY A 375 20.54 -24.44 7.39
CA GLY A 375 21.39 -23.40 7.97
C GLY A 375 22.88 -23.58 7.71
N ILE A 376 23.27 -23.91 6.47
CA ILE A 376 24.69 -23.98 6.07
C ILE A 376 25.27 -22.65 5.59
N TRP A 377 24.41 -21.72 5.20
CA TRP A 377 24.80 -20.40 4.70
C TRP A 377 25.26 -19.49 5.83
N GLU A 378 26.12 -18.53 5.52
CA GLU A 378 26.57 -17.50 6.47
C GLU A 378 25.38 -16.67 6.96
N ARG A 379 25.27 -16.52 8.27
CA ARG A 379 24.05 -15.97 8.91
C ARG A 379 24.28 -14.55 9.38
N SER A 380 23.22 -13.76 9.30
CA SER A 380 23.21 -12.39 9.79
C SER A 380 23.42 -12.35 11.30
N SER A 381 24.44 -11.59 11.75
CA SER A 381 24.69 -11.36 13.18
C SER A 381 23.55 -10.58 13.85
N ALA A 382 22.83 -9.75 13.10
CA ALA A 382 21.67 -9.00 13.59
C ALA A 382 20.59 -9.92 14.17
N SER A 383 20.31 -11.07 13.53
CA SER A 383 19.34 -12.06 14.04
C SER A 383 19.67 -12.53 15.46
N LYS A 384 20.96 -12.75 15.77
CA LYS A 384 21.42 -13.10 17.11
C LYS A 384 21.29 -11.93 18.07
N LYS A 385 21.74 -10.72 17.68
CA LYS A 385 21.65 -9.50 18.49
C LYS A 385 20.21 -9.22 18.92
N ILE A 386 19.24 -9.35 18.00
CA ILE A 386 17.81 -9.17 18.30
C ILE A 386 17.35 -10.13 19.39
N LYS A 387 17.63 -11.43 19.24
CA LYS A 387 17.23 -12.46 20.22
C LYS A 387 17.87 -12.22 21.59
N HIS A 388 19.14 -11.80 21.61
CA HIS A 388 19.88 -11.49 22.83
C HIS A 388 19.29 -10.28 23.55
N ASN A 389 18.98 -9.21 22.81
CA ASN A 389 18.32 -8.02 23.35
C ASN A 389 16.92 -8.34 23.91
N MET A 390 16.24 -9.32 23.33
CA MET A 390 14.95 -9.84 23.84
C MET A 390 15.09 -10.87 24.98
N GLY A 391 16.30 -11.07 25.50
CA GLY A 391 16.58 -11.91 26.68
C GLY A 391 16.94 -13.36 26.39
N ASN A 392 17.04 -13.78 25.12
CA ASN A 392 17.39 -15.15 24.73
C ASN A 392 18.88 -15.28 24.39
N ILE A 393 19.73 -15.33 25.42
CA ILE A 393 21.20 -15.26 25.28
C ILE A 393 21.82 -16.53 24.67
N ASP A 394 21.15 -17.68 24.79
CA ASP A 394 21.62 -18.95 24.23
C ASP A 394 21.28 -19.10 22.74
N ALA A 395 20.45 -18.20 22.20
CA ALA A 395 20.05 -18.26 20.81
C ALA A 395 21.20 -17.91 19.85
N VAL A 396 21.22 -18.63 18.73
CA VAL A 396 22.03 -18.30 17.55
C VAL A 396 21.19 -17.61 16.48
N SER A 397 21.84 -17.05 15.46
CA SER A 397 21.16 -16.49 14.29
C SER A 397 20.24 -17.51 13.62
N SER A 398 19.10 -17.02 13.12
CA SER A 398 18.14 -17.83 12.36
C SER A 398 18.84 -18.45 11.14
N ALA A 399 18.49 -19.69 10.80
CA ALA A 399 18.96 -20.33 9.57
C ALA A 399 18.44 -19.64 8.30
N TYR A 400 17.39 -18.82 8.42
CA TYR A 400 16.75 -18.10 7.32
C TYR A 400 17.10 -16.60 7.28
N SER A 401 17.88 -16.11 8.24
CA SER A 401 18.38 -14.72 8.23
C SER A 401 19.83 -14.74 7.73
N LEU A 402 20.00 -14.65 6.41
CA LEU A 402 21.28 -14.84 5.73
C LEU A 402 22.09 -13.54 5.66
N TYR A 403 23.40 -13.63 5.89
CA TYR A 403 24.32 -12.54 5.56
C TYR A 403 24.70 -12.58 4.06
N ASP A 404 25.05 -13.77 3.56
CA ASP A 404 25.35 -14.03 2.16
C ASP A 404 25.21 -15.53 1.85
N TYR A 405 25.12 -15.90 0.57
CA TYR A 405 25.09 -17.29 0.08
C TYR A 405 26.48 -17.92 0.01
N GLU A 406 27.25 -17.79 1.11
CA GLU A 406 28.53 -18.46 1.29
C GLU A 406 28.39 -19.52 2.39
N ILE A 407 29.09 -20.66 2.28
CA ILE A 407 29.07 -21.65 3.36
C ILE A 407 29.67 -21.03 4.63
N ALA A 408 28.93 -21.14 5.74
CA ALA A 408 29.26 -20.48 6.98
C ALA A 408 30.68 -20.80 7.44
N HIS A 409 31.44 -19.77 7.80
CA HIS A 409 32.85 -19.93 8.16
C HIS A 409 33.00 -20.75 9.45
N ASP A 410 32.07 -20.62 10.40
CA ASP A 410 32.04 -21.41 11.63
C ASP A 410 31.72 -22.90 11.42
N LEU A 411 31.16 -23.26 10.25
CA LEU A 411 30.99 -24.64 9.78
C LEU A 411 32.18 -25.15 8.95
N GLY A 412 33.23 -24.35 8.79
CA GLY A 412 34.45 -24.69 8.06
C GLY A 412 34.47 -24.27 6.59
N GLY A 413 33.46 -23.48 6.16
CA GLY A 413 33.41 -22.89 4.82
C GLY A 413 33.34 -23.90 3.67
N GLU A 414 33.63 -23.41 2.47
CA GLU A 414 33.61 -24.19 1.22
C GLU A 414 34.46 -25.46 1.28
N TYR A 415 35.62 -25.40 1.94
CA TYR A 415 36.49 -26.57 2.09
C TYR A 415 35.78 -27.69 2.84
N ALA A 416 35.17 -27.38 4.00
CA ALA A 416 34.51 -28.38 4.82
C ALA A 416 33.27 -28.96 4.14
N TYR A 417 32.52 -28.12 3.42
CA TYR A 417 31.40 -28.55 2.58
C TYR A 417 31.85 -29.52 1.49
N ASN A 418 32.87 -29.16 0.71
CA ASN A 418 33.34 -30.00 -0.40
C ASN A 418 33.89 -31.34 0.09
N ASN A 419 34.62 -31.35 1.20
CA ASN A 419 35.07 -32.58 1.85
C ASN A 419 33.90 -33.49 2.25
N LEU A 420 32.87 -32.94 2.92
CA LEU A 420 31.67 -33.69 3.28
C LEU A 420 30.94 -34.21 2.02
N ASN A 421 30.78 -33.37 1.00
CA ASN A 421 30.10 -33.69 -0.24
C ASN A 421 30.77 -34.88 -0.96
N GLU A 422 32.10 -34.89 -1.04
CA GLU A 422 32.85 -36.00 -1.63
C GLU A 422 32.62 -37.30 -0.86
N ARG A 423 32.75 -37.27 0.47
CA ARG A 423 32.58 -38.46 1.34
C ARG A 423 31.14 -38.97 1.36
N ALA A 424 30.16 -38.08 1.31
CA ALA A 424 28.74 -38.42 1.22
C ALA A 424 28.40 -39.02 -0.16
N ARG A 425 28.90 -38.40 -1.24
CA ARG A 425 28.67 -38.86 -2.62
C ARG A 425 29.28 -40.24 -2.86
N ALA A 426 30.44 -40.54 -2.30
CA ALA A 426 31.05 -41.88 -2.35
C ALA A 426 30.14 -42.98 -1.76
N ARG A 427 29.20 -42.58 -0.88
CA ARG A 427 28.20 -43.46 -0.25
C ARG A 427 26.82 -43.37 -0.89
N GLY A 428 26.70 -42.69 -2.02
CA GLY A 428 25.42 -42.49 -2.71
C GLY A 428 24.49 -41.45 -2.08
N ILE A 429 25.00 -40.64 -1.14
CA ILE A 429 24.23 -39.57 -0.48
C ILE A 429 24.49 -38.24 -1.20
N ARG A 430 23.43 -37.56 -1.64
CA ARG A 430 23.50 -36.21 -2.20
C ARG A 430 23.23 -35.18 -1.12
N LEU A 431 24.00 -34.09 -1.09
CA LEU A 431 23.72 -32.97 -0.21
C LEU A 431 22.63 -32.08 -0.83
N ALA A 432 21.78 -31.53 0.03
CA ALA A 432 20.78 -30.52 -0.30
C ALA A 432 20.80 -29.42 0.76
N SER A 433 20.30 -28.24 0.42
CA SER A 433 20.11 -27.13 1.35
C SER A 433 18.86 -26.33 1.02
N ASP A 434 18.47 -25.47 1.96
CA ASP A 434 17.45 -24.46 1.74
C ASP A 434 17.98 -23.35 0.85
N MET A 435 17.31 -23.08 -0.26
CA MET A 435 17.45 -21.83 -0.99
C MET A 435 16.40 -20.86 -0.45
N VAL A 436 16.78 -19.65 -0.04
CA VAL A 436 15.88 -18.66 0.60
C VAL A 436 15.74 -17.42 -0.30
N PRO A 437 15.09 -17.53 -1.47
CA PRO A 437 15.10 -16.49 -2.50
C PRO A 437 14.23 -15.28 -2.17
N ASN A 438 13.49 -15.33 -1.05
CA ASN A 438 12.50 -14.32 -0.69
C ASN A 438 13.12 -13.12 0.06
N HIS A 439 14.13 -13.36 0.89
CA HIS A 439 14.70 -12.34 1.78
C HIS A 439 16.15 -12.67 2.16
N THR A 440 16.86 -11.66 2.66
CA THR A 440 18.12 -11.84 3.40
C THR A 440 17.91 -11.47 4.86
N GLY A 441 18.95 -11.57 5.70
CA GLY A 441 18.95 -10.92 7.01
C GLY A 441 18.96 -9.38 6.88
N ILE A 442 18.49 -8.66 7.90
CA ILE A 442 18.51 -7.19 7.91
C ILE A 442 19.93 -6.60 7.93
N PHE A 443 20.90 -7.38 8.39
CA PHE A 443 22.31 -7.12 8.18
C PHE A 443 22.85 -8.19 7.23
N SER A 444 22.98 -7.83 5.95
CA SER A 444 23.48 -8.70 4.88
C SER A 444 24.36 -7.91 3.93
N LYS A 445 25.17 -8.62 3.14
CA LYS A 445 25.98 -8.01 2.09
C LYS A 445 25.13 -7.20 1.11
N TRP A 446 23.95 -7.70 0.77
CA TRP A 446 23.03 -7.03 -0.15
C TRP A 446 22.40 -5.79 0.49
N VAL A 447 22.02 -5.79 1.77
CA VAL A 447 21.51 -4.55 2.42
C VAL A 447 22.57 -3.45 2.45
N ILE A 448 23.85 -3.82 2.55
CA ILE A 448 24.97 -2.87 2.54
C ILE A 448 25.24 -2.36 1.12
N GLN A 449 25.45 -3.27 0.17
CA GLN A 449 26.00 -2.98 -1.16
C GLN A 449 24.94 -2.75 -2.24
N HIS A 450 23.76 -3.36 -2.08
CA HIS A 450 22.65 -3.35 -3.04
C HIS A 450 21.31 -3.05 -2.34
N PRO A 451 21.19 -1.95 -1.57
CA PRO A 451 19.95 -1.61 -0.90
C PRO A 451 18.77 -1.47 -1.87
N GLU A 452 19.00 -1.16 -3.14
CA GLU A 452 18.01 -1.09 -4.22
C GLU A 452 17.30 -2.42 -4.53
N TYR A 453 17.86 -3.56 -4.09
CA TYR A 453 17.24 -4.88 -4.29
C TYR A 453 16.02 -5.11 -3.40
N PHE A 454 15.82 -4.30 -2.37
CA PHE A 454 14.78 -4.53 -1.37
C PHE A 454 13.54 -3.66 -1.62
N ILE A 455 12.38 -4.15 -1.15
CA ILE A 455 11.17 -3.33 -1.07
C ILE A 455 11.40 -2.28 0.01
N GLN A 456 11.30 -1.00 -0.37
CA GLN A 456 11.66 0.10 0.51
C GLN A 456 10.92 1.40 0.18
N SER A 457 10.93 2.31 1.14
CA SER A 457 10.39 3.67 1.02
C SER A 457 11.42 4.71 1.51
N SER A 458 11.32 5.94 0.98
CA SER A 458 12.08 7.09 1.48
C SER A 458 11.50 7.69 2.76
N HIS A 459 10.28 7.32 3.14
CA HIS A 459 9.58 7.78 4.33
C HIS A 459 9.03 6.59 5.12
N PRO A 460 8.91 6.70 6.46
CA PRO A 460 8.34 5.61 7.24
C PRO A 460 6.89 5.38 6.83
N PRO A 461 6.44 4.13 6.66
CA PRO A 461 5.08 3.83 6.21
C PRO A 461 4.02 4.32 7.20
N PHE A 462 4.38 4.42 8.48
CA PHE A 462 3.53 4.99 9.52
C PHE A 462 4.23 6.20 10.17
N PRO A 463 3.60 7.39 10.18
CA PRO A 463 4.19 8.58 10.77
C PRO A 463 4.56 8.50 12.26
N GLY A 464 4.02 7.51 12.99
CA GLY A 464 4.31 7.28 14.40
C GLY A 464 5.58 6.46 14.67
N TYR A 465 6.18 5.85 13.65
CA TYR A 465 7.35 4.98 13.79
C TYR A 465 8.58 5.75 14.28
N LYS A 466 9.35 5.09 15.16
CA LYS A 466 10.57 5.62 15.77
C LYS A 466 11.67 4.57 15.74
N PHE A 467 12.91 5.02 15.60
CA PHE A 467 14.08 4.16 15.40
C PHE A 467 15.24 4.59 16.33
N PHE A 468 14.94 4.73 17.61
CA PHE A 468 15.94 5.08 18.64
C PHE A 468 16.62 3.86 19.26
N GLY A 469 16.14 2.66 18.94
CA GLY A 469 16.71 1.38 19.35
C GLY A 469 18.16 1.16 18.89
N PRO A 470 18.74 0.01 19.29
CA PRO A 470 20.14 -0.29 19.03
C PRO A 470 20.42 -0.45 17.53
N ASP A 471 21.62 -0.02 17.11
CA ASP A 471 22.15 -0.37 15.80
C ASP A 471 22.55 -1.86 15.76
N LEU A 472 22.00 -2.57 14.79
CA LEU A 472 22.20 -4.00 14.60
C LEU A 472 23.25 -4.32 13.53
N SER A 473 23.74 -3.32 12.80
CA SER A 473 24.83 -3.49 11.83
C SER A 473 26.16 -3.82 12.51
N ASP A 474 26.99 -4.65 11.88
CA ASP A 474 28.43 -4.78 12.22
C ASP A 474 29.32 -3.93 11.30
N ASP A 475 28.76 -3.36 10.22
CA ASP A 475 29.50 -2.53 9.27
C ASP A 475 29.36 -1.05 9.67
N PRO A 476 30.47 -0.32 9.91
CA PRO A 476 30.41 1.07 10.36
C PRO A 476 29.89 2.04 9.29
N SER A 477 29.80 1.65 8.02
CA SER A 477 29.29 2.48 6.94
C SER A 477 27.76 2.55 6.87
N VAL A 478 27.05 1.62 7.51
CA VAL A 478 25.58 1.53 7.48
C VAL A 478 25.05 1.22 8.87
N GLN A 479 23.99 1.90 9.29
CA GLN A 479 23.23 1.57 10.49
C GLN A 479 21.93 0.86 10.11
N VAL A 480 21.52 -0.11 10.93
CA VAL A 480 20.26 -0.86 10.76
C VAL A 480 19.53 -0.89 12.09
N ARG A 481 18.31 -0.32 12.14
CA ARG A 481 17.52 -0.18 13.36
C ARG A 481 16.09 -0.65 13.15
N ILE A 482 15.59 -1.50 14.04
CA ILE A 482 14.18 -1.91 14.05
C ILE A 482 13.34 -0.86 14.76
N GLU A 483 12.10 -0.68 14.31
CA GLU A 483 11.13 0.23 14.93
C GLU A 483 10.93 -0.09 16.42
N ASP A 484 10.86 0.96 17.24
CA ASP A 484 10.94 0.88 18.70
C ASP A 484 9.80 0.08 19.35
N GLY A 485 8.61 0.11 18.74
CA GLY A 485 7.44 -0.67 19.13
C GLY A 485 7.65 -2.18 19.11
N TYR A 486 8.61 -2.69 18.34
CA TYR A 486 9.01 -4.11 18.40
C TYR A 486 9.55 -4.49 19.78
N TRP A 487 10.49 -3.72 20.32
CA TRP A 487 11.15 -3.99 21.60
C TRP A 487 10.16 -3.91 22.77
N GLU A 488 9.20 -2.99 22.67
CA GLU A 488 8.15 -2.76 23.66
C GLU A 488 6.91 -3.63 23.45
N LYS A 489 6.89 -4.46 22.39
CA LYS A 489 5.75 -5.29 21.97
C LYS A 489 4.45 -4.50 21.76
N ARG A 490 4.58 -3.25 21.31
CA ARG A 490 3.46 -2.36 20.95
C ARG A 490 3.12 -2.42 19.47
N ASP A 491 4.08 -2.77 18.62
CA ASP A 491 3.91 -2.85 17.17
C ASP A 491 4.67 -4.06 16.63
N ALA A 492 4.30 -4.49 15.42
CA ALA A 492 4.96 -5.57 14.71
C ALA A 492 6.21 -5.10 13.95
N ALA A 493 6.44 -3.79 13.83
CA ALA A 493 7.54 -3.18 13.10
C ALA A 493 7.63 -3.69 11.66
N VAL A 494 6.82 -3.14 10.73
CA VAL A 494 6.77 -3.66 9.35
C VAL A 494 8.00 -3.31 8.50
N VAL A 495 8.79 -2.33 8.95
CA VAL A 495 10.04 -1.89 8.33
C VAL A 495 11.15 -1.74 9.37
N PHE A 496 12.39 -1.77 8.91
CA PHE A 496 13.55 -1.27 9.64
C PHE A 496 14.14 -0.05 8.92
N GLU A 497 14.80 0.82 9.69
CA GLU A 497 15.53 1.98 9.16
C GLU A 497 16.96 1.56 8.80
N ARG A 498 17.37 1.90 7.57
CA ARG A 498 18.74 1.84 7.08
C ARG A 498 19.25 3.26 6.93
N ILE A 499 20.38 3.57 7.57
CA ILE A 499 21.09 4.84 7.40
C ILE A 499 22.44 4.57 6.77
N ASP A 500 22.70 5.16 5.62
CA ASP A 500 24.03 5.19 5.04
C ASP A 500 24.84 6.32 5.69
N ASN A 501 25.89 5.97 6.46
CA ASN A 501 26.67 6.94 7.21
C ASN A 501 27.56 7.84 6.33
N ASN A 502 27.81 7.43 5.08
CA ASN A 502 28.66 8.19 4.16
C ASN A 502 27.85 9.30 3.46
N SER A 503 26.62 8.98 3.05
CA SER A 503 25.73 9.92 2.33
C SER A 503 24.70 10.61 3.22
N GLY A 504 24.40 10.04 4.39
CA GLY A 504 23.27 10.43 5.22
C GLY A 504 21.91 9.97 4.67
N GLU A 505 21.89 9.12 3.64
CA GLU A 505 20.65 8.60 3.07
C GLU A 505 19.93 7.71 4.09
N VAL A 506 18.63 7.97 4.28
CA VAL A 506 17.74 7.15 5.09
C VAL A 506 16.74 6.44 4.20
N ARG A 507 16.60 5.12 4.42
CA ARG A 507 15.64 4.25 3.75
C ARG A 507 14.94 3.38 4.77
N TYR A 508 13.66 3.12 4.52
CA TYR A 508 12.84 2.22 5.34
C TYR A 508 12.58 0.95 4.53
N ILE A 509 13.23 -0.14 4.92
CA ILE A 509 13.20 -1.41 4.19
C ILE A 509 12.21 -2.35 4.87
N TYR A 510 11.34 -2.97 4.07
CA TYR A 510 10.32 -3.88 4.58
C TYR A 510 10.93 -5.21 5.03
N HIS A 511 10.42 -5.71 6.15
CA HIS A 511 10.77 -7.05 6.63
C HIS A 511 10.13 -8.13 5.77
N GLY A 512 10.75 -9.31 5.75
CA GLY A 512 10.18 -10.48 5.09
C GLY A 512 8.86 -10.92 5.74
N ASN A 513 7.95 -11.44 4.93
CA ASN A 513 6.67 -11.99 5.37
C ASN A 513 6.24 -13.12 4.40
N ASP A 514 5.64 -14.20 4.92
CA ASP A 514 5.01 -15.29 4.16
C ASP A 514 3.51 -15.08 3.88
N GLY A 515 2.98 -13.89 4.13
CA GLY A 515 1.56 -13.59 4.07
C GLY A 515 0.82 -13.86 5.38
N THR A 516 1.55 -14.19 6.46
CA THR A 516 0.99 -14.19 7.82
C THR A 516 0.88 -12.75 8.38
N ASN A 517 0.19 -12.61 9.51
CA ASN A 517 -0.08 -11.30 10.11
C ASN A 517 1.16 -10.62 10.73
N MET A 518 2.30 -11.31 10.85
CA MET A 518 3.48 -10.80 11.55
C MET A 518 4.73 -10.88 10.65
N PRO A 519 5.49 -9.78 10.49
CA PRO A 519 6.74 -9.80 9.76
C PRO A 519 7.82 -10.60 10.50
N TRP A 520 8.82 -11.08 9.75
CA TRP A 520 10.04 -11.65 10.31
C TRP A 520 11.08 -10.54 10.52
N ASN A 521 11.08 -9.95 11.72
CA ASN A 521 11.85 -8.74 12.03
C ASN A 521 13.38 -8.87 11.96
N ASP A 522 13.93 -10.05 11.69
CA ASP A 522 15.35 -10.26 11.42
C ASP A 522 15.68 -10.46 9.94
N THR A 523 14.72 -10.24 9.04
CA THR A 523 14.88 -10.38 7.58
C THR A 523 14.51 -9.11 6.81
N ALA A 524 15.04 -8.96 5.60
CA ALA A 524 14.80 -7.86 4.66
C ALA A 524 14.23 -8.42 3.34
N GLN A 525 13.06 -7.93 2.92
CA GLN A 525 12.28 -8.46 1.81
C GLN A 525 12.85 -8.02 0.45
N LEU A 526 13.17 -8.99 -0.41
CA LEU A 526 13.62 -8.72 -1.76
C LEU A 526 12.46 -8.26 -2.65
N ASN A 527 12.75 -7.34 -3.57
CA ASN A 527 11.81 -6.85 -4.57
C ASN A 527 11.84 -7.74 -5.80
N MET A 528 11.17 -8.90 -5.72
CA MET A 528 11.11 -9.89 -6.79
C MET A 528 10.34 -9.41 -8.04
N LEU A 529 9.67 -8.25 -7.99
CA LEU A 529 9.08 -7.63 -9.18
C LEU A 529 10.16 -7.14 -10.16
N ARG A 530 11.35 -6.83 -9.65
CA ARG A 530 12.46 -6.37 -10.48
C ARG A 530 13.21 -7.52 -11.14
N LYS A 531 13.49 -7.35 -12.43
CA LYS A 531 14.20 -8.37 -13.24
C LYS A 531 15.64 -8.60 -12.76
N ASP A 532 16.38 -7.53 -12.47
CA ASP A 532 17.78 -7.60 -12.02
C ASP A 532 17.91 -8.32 -10.67
N VAL A 533 16.96 -8.12 -9.75
CA VAL A 533 16.91 -8.84 -8.47
C VAL A 533 16.69 -10.34 -8.70
N ARG A 534 15.75 -10.72 -9.58
CA ARG A 534 15.53 -12.13 -9.93
C ARG A 534 16.77 -12.76 -10.57
N GLU A 535 17.45 -12.04 -11.45
CA GLU A 535 18.70 -12.50 -12.08
C GLU A 535 19.86 -12.62 -11.09
N ALA A 536 19.93 -11.79 -10.04
CA ALA A 536 20.96 -11.89 -9.00
C ALA A 536 20.73 -13.05 -8.02
N VAL A 537 19.48 -13.48 -7.84
CA VAL A 537 19.11 -14.61 -6.98
C VAL A 537 19.38 -15.97 -7.66
N ILE A 538 19.30 -16.02 -8.99
CA ILE A 538 19.55 -17.22 -9.82
C ILE A 538 21.04 -17.39 -10.06
#